data_AF-A0A1E4HS86-F1
#
_entry.id   AF-A0A1E4HS86-F1
#
_cell.length_a   1.000
_cell.length_b   1.000
_cell.length_c   1.000
_cell.angle_alpha   90.00
_cell.angle_beta   90.00
_cell.angle_gamma   90.00
#
_symmetry.space_group_name_H-M   'P 1'
#
loop_
_entity.id
_entity.type
_entity.pdbx_description
1 polymer ?
#
loop_
_entity_poly.entity_id
_entity_poly.type
_entity_poly.pdbx_seq_one_letter_code
_entity_poly.pdbx_strand_id
1 'polypeptide(L)'
;MPRNTTKTDYYRTPLRSRSDIADHLASIGGYYSAYGRQGRSYFAFNVKCHAARLDFERLIEVHRNGGYYGDDETWLDNPEWLEQAREKHREVERPLFDWGVEDAARPVTDSDCYNQLYDGTKVEVEYLWMGRSGGYVGVGEFEGFDFSADVGRDYWREVFRGNPHRSGTDAWRDWDRAFPTMDCSTLRKLYALVVMLSHDLTPETATAEVEHHAAFRFIEGACADIPRYDSIQRLLPLAG
;
A
#
# COMPACT_ATOMS: atom_id res chain seq x y z
N MET A 1 -8.55 -24.04 -7.99
CA MET A 1 -9.30 -22.85 -7.55
C MET A 1 -10.40 -22.51 -8.56
N PRO A 2 -11.69 -22.56 -8.22
CA PRO A 2 -12.68 -21.91 -9.07
C PRO A 2 -12.37 -20.41 -9.06
N ARG A 3 -12.04 -19.86 -10.24
CA ARG A 3 -11.97 -18.40 -10.42
C ARG A 3 -13.33 -17.85 -10.02
N ASN A 4 -13.41 -17.24 -8.85
CA ASN A 4 -14.59 -16.52 -8.44
C ASN A 4 -14.62 -15.22 -9.26
N THR A 5 -15.09 -15.33 -10.50
CA THR A 5 -15.29 -14.22 -11.44
C THR A 5 -16.55 -13.42 -11.12
N THR A 6 -16.95 -13.35 -9.85
CA THR A 6 -17.82 -12.27 -9.40
C THR A 6 -16.94 -11.03 -9.29
N LYS A 7 -16.68 -10.39 -10.45
CA LYS A 7 -16.34 -8.96 -10.47
C LYS A 7 -17.41 -8.28 -9.64
N THR A 8 -17.05 -7.87 -8.45
CA THR A 8 -17.93 -7.12 -7.60
C THR A 8 -18.19 -5.82 -8.35
N ASP A 9 -19.43 -5.61 -8.78
CA ASP A 9 -19.92 -4.49 -9.60
C ASP A 9 -19.88 -3.14 -8.83
N TYR A 10 -18.87 -2.93 -7.96
CA TYR A 10 -18.74 -1.79 -7.06
C TYR A 10 -18.34 -0.49 -7.77
N TYR A 11 -17.87 -0.54 -9.02
CA TYR A 11 -17.65 0.66 -9.85
C TYR A 11 -18.94 1.34 -10.30
N ARG A 12 -20.11 0.81 -9.92
CA ARG A 12 -21.43 1.30 -10.31
C ARG A 12 -22.21 1.85 -9.13
N THR A 13 -21.62 2.74 -8.33
CA THR A 13 -22.46 3.79 -7.75
C THR A 13 -22.45 4.94 -8.76
N PRO A 14 -23.56 5.19 -9.48
CA PRO A 14 -23.57 6.11 -10.59
C PRO A 14 -23.67 7.52 -10.03
N LEU A 15 -22.55 8.10 -9.60
CA LEU A 15 -22.44 9.55 -9.50
C LEU A 15 -22.49 10.06 -10.95
N ARG A 16 -23.72 10.32 -11.43
CA ARG A 16 -23.99 10.63 -12.84
C ARG A 16 -23.64 12.07 -13.15
N SER A 17 -23.78 12.95 -12.17
CA SER A 17 -23.48 14.36 -12.32
C SER A 17 -22.07 14.67 -11.86
N ARG A 18 -21.48 15.68 -12.51
CA ARG A 18 -20.20 16.25 -12.11
C ARG A 18 -20.21 16.72 -10.65
N SER A 19 -21.34 17.28 -10.19
CA SER A 19 -21.51 17.74 -8.81
C SER A 19 -21.39 16.58 -7.83
N ASP A 20 -22.11 15.49 -8.06
CA ASP A 20 -22.10 14.34 -7.15
C ASP A 20 -20.70 13.74 -7.01
N ILE A 21 -19.94 13.68 -8.13
CA ILE A 21 -18.55 13.23 -8.12
C ILE A 21 -17.67 14.17 -7.29
N ALA A 22 -17.78 15.48 -7.52
CA ALA A 22 -17.01 16.48 -6.79
C ALA A 22 -17.34 16.46 -5.28
N ASP A 23 -18.63 16.37 -4.94
CA ASP A 23 -19.12 16.31 -3.55
C ASP A 23 -18.60 15.06 -2.84
N HIS A 24 -18.60 13.91 -3.53
CA HIS A 24 -18.02 12.69 -2.99
C HIS A 24 -16.52 12.80 -2.75
N LEU A 25 -15.76 13.31 -3.73
CA LEU A 25 -14.32 13.46 -3.59
C LEU A 25 -13.96 14.44 -2.47
N ALA A 26 -14.71 15.52 -2.33
CA ALA A 26 -14.58 16.45 -1.20
C ALA A 26 -14.93 15.78 0.14
N SER A 27 -15.88 14.84 0.17
CA SER A 27 -16.27 14.11 1.38
C SER A 27 -15.20 13.11 1.87
N ILE A 28 -14.40 12.55 0.96
CA ILE A 28 -13.27 11.68 1.29
C ILE A 28 -12.12 12.47 1.91
N GLY A 29 -12.04 13.78 1.62
CA GLY A 29 -11.29 14.81 2.35
C GLY A 29 -10.07 14.36 3.15
N GLY A 30 -8.88 14.65 2.62
CA GLY A 30 -7.60 14.09 3.04
C GLY A 30 -7.05 14.43 4.43
N TYR A 31 -5.80 14.01 4.64
CA TYR A 31 -5.12 14.02 5.93
C TYR A 31 -4.74 15.45 6.36
N TYR A 32 -5.32 15.87 7.50
CA TYR A 32 -4.97 17.11 8.18
C TYR A 32 -4.04 16.82 9.37
N SER A 33 -2.76 17.14 9.22
CA SER A 33 -1.87 17.22 10.38
C SER A 33 -2.20 18.47 11.19
N ALA A 34 -2.81 18.29 12.38
CA ALA A 34 -3.13 19.36 13.33
C ALA A 34 -1.91 20.20 13.76
N TYR A 35 -0.70 19.66 13.55
CA TYR A 35 0.55 20.36 13.75
C TYR A 35 1.10 20.71 12.38
N GLY A 36 0.77 21.91 11.87
CA GLY A 36 1.06 22.44 10.52
C GLY A 36 2.53 22.45 10.09
N ARG A 37 3.18 21.29 10.08
CA ARG A 37 4.59 21.02 9.80
C ARG A 37 4.79 19.79 8.92
N GLN A 38 3.77 18.97 8.67
CA GLN A 38 3.88 17.68 7.97
C GLN A 38 2.87 17.56 6.84
N GLY A 39 2.91 18.51 5.89
CA GLY A 39 2.18 18.43 4.62
C GLY A 39 0.67 18.35 4.73
N ARG A 40 0.00 18.63 3.62
CA ARG A 40 -1.41 18.36 3.44
C ARG A 40 -1.55 17.67 2.09
N SER A 41 -2.49 16.76 1.99
CA SER A 41 -2.91 16.21 0.70
C SER A 41 -4.41 16.23 0.65
N TYR A 42 -4.95 16.55 -0.52
CA TYR A 42 -6.39 16.51 -0.78
C TYR A 42 -6.96 15.11 -0.63
N PHE A 43 -6.16 14.10 -0.99
CA PHE A 43 -6.48 12.68 -0.82
C PHE A 43 -5.37 12.00 -0.05
N ALA A 44 -5.69 11.40 1.09
CA ALA A 44 -4.73 10.68 1.90
C ALA A 44 -5.37 9.45 2.53
N PHE A 45 -4.71 8.31 2.40
CA PHE A 45 -5.20 7.01 2.83
C PHE A 45 -4.33 6.53 3.98
N ASN A 46 -4.98 6.12 5.08
CA ASN A 46 -4.30 5.64 6.27
C ASN A 46 -3.79 4.22 6.03
N VAL A 47 -2.48 4.03 6.10
CA VAL A 47 -1.81 2.74 5.93
C VAL A 47 -0.94 2.40 7.13
N LYS A 48 -1.23 3.00 8.30
CA LYS A 48 -0.48 2.72 9.52
C LYS A 48 -0.60 1.26 9.92
N CYS A 49 0.52 0.55 9.84
CA CYS A 49 0.67 -0.76 10.43
C CYS A 49 1.04 -0.64 11.91
N HIS A 50 0.15 -1.07 12.80
CA HIS A 50 0.36 -1.02 14.25
C HIS A 50 0.60 -2.40 14.89
N ALA A 51 0.22 -3.49 14.21
CA ALA A 51 0.15 -4.82 14.82
C ALA A 51 0.38 -5.95 13.79
N ALA A 52 1.40 -5.84 12.94
CA ALA A 52 1.82 -6.98 12.13
C ALA A 52 2.24 -8.14 13.04
N ARG A 53 1.66 -9.31 12.80
CA ARG A 53 1.99 -10.54 13.49
C ARG A 53 3.16 -11.21 12.78
N LEU A 54 4.34 -11.03 13.35
CA LEU A 54 5.60 -11.55 12.79
C LEU A 54 6.15 -12.73 13.59
N ASP A 55 5.29 -13.37 14.40
CA ASP A 55 5.61 -14.63 15.06
C ASP A 55 5.83 -15.75 14.04
N PHE A 56 6.69 -16.71 14.37
CA PHE A 56 7.11 -17.76 13.45
C PHE A 56 5.92 -18.51 12.84
N GLU A 57 4.93 -18.88 13.66
CA GLU A 57 3.72 -19.58 13.23
C GLU A 57 2.96 -18.77 12.17
N ARG A 58 2.82 -17.46 12.38
CA ARG A 58 2.17 -16.57 11.43
C ARG A 58 2.94 -16.47 10.11
N LEU A 59 4.27 -16.35 10.15
CA LEU A 59 5.07 -16.28 8.92
C LEU A 59 4.92 -17.54 8.08
N ILE A 60 4.93 -18.72 8.71
CA ILE A 60 4.71 -20.00 8.01
C ILE A 60 3.30 -20.08 7.42
N GLU A 61 2.28 -19.66 8.18
CA GLU A 61 0.88 -19.62 7.72
C GLU A 61 0.73 -18.72 6.48
N VAL A 62 1.25 -17.49 6.57
CA VAL A 62 1.17 -16.48 5.50
C VAL A 62 1.91 -16.96 4.27
N HIS A 63 3.10 -17.52 4.43
CA HIS A 63 3.89 -18.02 3.30
C HIS A 63 3.23 -19.22 2.62
N ARG A 64 2.70 -20.17 3.39
CA ARG A 64 1.94 -21.33 2.86
C ARG A 64 0.72 -20.89 2.05
N ASN A 65 -0.02 -19.90 2.56
CA ASN A 65 -1.23 -19.41 1.91
C ASN A 65 -0.95 -18.36 0.82
N GLY A 66 0.29 -17.89 0.69
CA GLY A 66 0.71 -16.85 -0.25
C GLY A 66 0.73 -17.31 -1.72
N GLY A 67 0.50 -18.60 -1.98
CA GLY A 67 0.44 -19.15 -3.35
C GLY A 67 1.79 -19.23 -4.05
N TYR A 68 2.89 -19.22 -3.29
CA TYR A 68 4.26 -19.30 -3.82
C TYR A 68 4.65 -20.70 -4.32
N TYR A 69 3.95 -21.74 -3.86
CA TYR A 69 4.28 -23.13 -4.14
C TYR A 69 3.08 -23.89 -4.71
N GLY A 70 3.39 -24.96 -5.45
CA GLY A 70 2.38 -25.93 -5.88
C GLY A 70 1.87 -26.76 -4.71
N ASP A 71 0.68 -27.36 -4.85
CA ASP A 71 0.03 -28.19 -3.84
C ASP A 71 0.90 -29.40 -3.38
N ASP A 72 1.98 -29.72 -4.10
CA ASP A 72 2.85 -30.88 -3.88
C ASP A 72 4.10 -30.59 -3.01
N GLU A 73 4.36 -29.32 -2.64
CA GLU A 73 5.52 -28.97 -1.79
C GLU A 73 5.22 -29.19 -0.30
N THR A 74 5.82 -30.23 0.30
CA THR A 74 5.53 -30.67 1.67
C THR A 74 6.65 -30.38 2.68
N TRP A 75 7.75 -29.77 2.24
CA TRP A 75 8.90 -29.50 3.11
C TRP A 75 8.57 -28.49 4.23
N LEU A 76 7.56 -27.64 4.06
CA LEU A 76 7.02 -26.77 5.13
C LEU A 76 6.34 -27.55 6.27
N ASP A 77 6.07 -28.84 6.07
CA ASP A 77 5.55 -29.75 7.11
C ASP A 77 6.67 -30.59 7.77
N ASN A 78 7.92 -30.48 7.30
CA ASN A 78 9.05 -31.23 7.83
C ASN A 78 9.47 -30.67 9.21
N PRO A 79 9.36 -31.45 10.31
CA PRO A 79 9.69 -30.98 11.66
C PRO A 79 11.14 -30.51 11.82
N GLU A 80 12.09 -31.19 11.16
CA GLU A 80 13.52 -30.84 11.25
C GLU A 80 13.83 -29.53 10.53
N TRP A 81 13.10 -29.24 9.44
CA TRP A 81 13.21 -27.95 8.76
C TRP A 81 12.60 -26.84 9.61
N LEU A 82 11.42 -27.07 10.17
CA LEU A 82 10.73 -26.12 11.05
C LEU A 82 11.53 -25.77 12.31
N GLU A 83 12.28 -26.73 12.87
CA GLU A 83 13.15 -26.47 14.01
C GLU A 83 14.30 -25.51 13.65
N GLN A 84 14.99 -25.78 12.54
CA GLN A 84 16.06 -24.91 12.03
C GLN A 84 15.53 -23.52 11.63
N ALA A 85 14.40 -23.46 10.96
CA ALA A 85 13.77 -22.20 10.59
C ALA A 85 13.35 -21.40 11.82
N ARG A 86 12.86 -22.06 12.88
CA ARG A 86 12.54 -21.38 14.15
C ARG A 86 13.78 -20.80 14.84
N GLU A 87 14.94 -21.45 14.70
CA GLU A 87 16.20 -20.87 15.17
C GLU A 87 16.56 -19.61 14.37
N LYS A 88 16.51 -19.67 13.03
CA LYS A 88 16.71 -18.49 12.17
C LYS A 88 15.76 -17.35 12.51
N HIS A 89 14.49 -17.64 12.78
CA HIS A 89 13.49 -16.64 13.16
C HIS A 89 13.93 -15.82 14.36
N ARG A 90 14.47 -16.47 15.40
CA ARG A 90 15.00 -15.78 16.59
C ARG A 90 16.21 -14.90 16.27
N GLU A 91 17.02 -15.27 15.30
CA GLU A 91 18.18 -14.47 14.87
C GLU A 91 17.75 -13.20 14.11
N VAL A 92 16.67 -13.30 13.32
CA VAL A 92 16.23 -12.22 12.42
C VAL A 92 14.93 -11.55 12.83
N GLU A 93 14.38 -11.82 14.02
CA GLU A 93 13.09 -11.28 14.48
C GLU A 93 13.02 -9.76 14.37
N ARG A 94 14.10 -9.07 14.76
CA ARG A 94 14.17 -7.60 14.78
C ARG A 94 13.99 -6.96 13.40
N PRO A 95 14.73 -7.35 12.35
CA PRO A 95 14.59 -6.75 11.02
C PRO A 95 13.34 -7.15 10.23
N LEU A 96 12.55 -8.16 10.66
CA LEU A 96 11.39 -8.63 9.89
C LEU A 96 10.39 -7.52 9.55
N PHE A 97 10.10 -6.64 10.50
CA PHE A 97 9.16 -5.54 10.28
C PHE A 97 9.68 -4.56 9.23
N ASP A 98 10.97 -4.20 9.33
CA ASP A 98 11.60 -3.26 8.40
C ASP A 98 11.64 -3.85 6.97
N TRP A 99 11.96 -5.14 6.83
CA TRP A 99 11.90 -5.84 5.54
C TRP A 99 10.50 -5.84 4.93
N GLY A 100 9.48 -6.12 5.75
CA GLY A 100 8.09 -6.13 5.31
C GLY A 100 7.62 -4.75 4.85
N VAL A 101 7.93 -3.69 5.62
CA VAL A 101 7.56 -2.31 5.27
C VAL A 101 8.27 -1.83 4.01
N GLU A 102 9.57 -2.10 3.87
CA GLU A 102 10.34 -1.66 2.70
C GLU A 102 9.74 -2.22 1.41
N ASP A 103 9.45 -3.52 1.37
CA ASP A 103 8.90 -4.15 0.18
C ASP A 103 7.43 -3.78 -0.05
N ALA A 104 6.61 -3.68 1.01
CA ALA A 104 5.20 -3.28 0.91
C ALA A 104 5.01 -1.83 0.42
N ALA A 105 6.02 -0.97 0.58
CA ALA A 105 5.98 0.41 0.10
C ALA A 105 6.30 0.54 -1.41
N ARG A 106 7.09 -0.40 -1.98
CA ARG A 106 7.54 -0.34 -3.39
C ARG A 106 6.41 -0.28 -4.41
N PRO A 107 5.27 -1.00 -4.25
CA PRO A 107 4.16 -0.90 -5.19
C PRO A 107 3.63 0.53 -5.38
N VAL A 108 3.73 1.35 -4.33
CA VAL A 108 3.25 2.75 -4.32
C VAL A 108 4.27 3.71 -4.90
N THR A 109 5.58 3.49 -4.73
CA THR A 109 6.62 4.46 -5.14
C THR A 109 7.40 4.06 -6.39
N ASP A 110 7.62 2.78 -6.59
CA ASP A 110 8.61 2.25 -7.54
C ASP A 110 7.97 1.39 -8.63
N SER A 111 6.65 1.18 -8.57
CA SER A 111 5.92 0.31 -9.49
C SER A 111 4.74 1.02 -10.15
N ASP A 112 4.34 0.52 -11.32
CA ASP A 112 3.14 0.98 -12.03
C ASP A 112 1.82 0.49 -11.39
N CYS A 113 1.86 -0.17 -10.21
CA CYS A 113 0.71 -0.88 -9.62
C CYS A 113 -0.53 0.02 -9.48
N TYR A 114 -0.36 1.27 -9.04
CA TYR A 114 -1.46 2.23 -8.90
C TYR A 114 -1.55 3.27 -10.03
N ASN A 115 -0.77 3.10 -11.11
CA ASN A 115 -0.82 3.93 -12.33
C ASN A 115 -1.84 3.40 -13.35
N GLN A 116 -2.60 2.37 -12.97
CA GLN A 116 -3.65 1.78 -13.78
C GLN A 116 -4.88 1.53 -12.92
N LEU A 117 -6.04 2.02 -13.35
CA LEU A 117 -7.32 1.71 -12.75
C LEU A 117 -7.66 0.23 -12.96
N TYR A 118 -8.52 -0.34 -12.12
CA TYR A 118 -8.92 -1.75 -12.22
C TYR A 118 -9.56 -2.16 -13.55
N ASP A 119 -10.11 -1.22 -14.31
CA ASP A 119 -10.64 -1.48 -15.65
C ASP A 119 -9.55 -1.53 -16.75
N GLY A 120 -8.29 -1.31 -16.36
CA GLY A 120 -7.13 -1.27 -17.23
C GLY A 120 -6.79 0.13 -17.76
N THR A 121 -7.58 1.17 -17.42
CA THR A 121 -7.30 2.54 -17.84
C THR A 121 -6.04 3.07 -17.16
N LYS A 122 -5.05 3.52 -17.94
CA LYS A 122 -3.84 4.16 -17.41
C LYS A 122 -4.16 5.56 -16.91
N VAL A 123 -3.49 5.94 -15.82
CA VAL A 123 -3.53 7.28 -15.24
C VAL A 123 -2.13 7.77 -14.91
N GLU A 124 -1.91 9.07 -15.07
CA GLU A 124 -0.69 9.72 -14.59
C GLU A 124 -0.94 10.16 -13.15
N VAL A 125 -0.15 9.64 -12.21
CA VAL A 125 -0.31 9.92 -10.79
C VAL A 125 1.03 9.86 -10.07
N GLU A 126 1.26 10.79 -9.16
CA GLU A 126 2.39 10.76 -8.24
C GLU A 126 1.89 10.63 -6.80
N TYR A 127 2.54 9.75 -6.03
CA TYR A 127 2.20 9.49 -4.64
C TYR A 127 3.19 10.12 -3.68
N LEU A 128 2.71 10.47 -2.49
CA LEU A 128 3.49 11.07 -1.41
C LEU A 128 3.27 10.30 -0.11
N TRP A 129 4.36 9.95 0.57
CA TRP A 129 4.29 9.44 1.94
C TRP A 129 4.19 10.60 2.94
N MET A 130 3.23 10.52 3.86
CA MET A 130 2.91 11.60 4.79
C MET A 130 2.68 11.13 6.22
N GLY A 131 2.67 12.09 7.14
CA GLY A 131 2.49 11.87 8.57
C GLY A 131 3.73 11.29 9.24
N ARG A 132 3.71 11.28 10.57
CA ARG A 132 4.81 10.69 11.36
C ARG A 132 4.97 9.22 11.00
N SER A 133 6.20 8.84 10.65
CA SER A 133 6.59 7.49 10.23
C SER A 133 6.00 7.00 8.90
N GLY A 134 5.54 7.89 8.01
CA GLY A 134 5.01 7.49 6.71
C GLY A 134 3.68 6.72 6.78
N GLY A 135 2.87 6.97 7.81
CA GLY A 135 1.62 6.24 8.03
C GLY A 135 0.48 6.54 7.05
N TYR A 136 0.69 7.44 6.08
CA TYR A 136 -0.31 7.81 5.09
C TYR A 136 0.30 7.85 3.70
N VAL A 137 -0.45 7.40 2.71
CA VAL A 137 -0.17 7.60 1.28
C VAL A 137 -1.12 8.67 0.76
N GLY A 138 -0.59 9.71 0.12
CA GLY A 138 -1.35 10.77 -0.51
C GLY A 138 -1.18 10.81 -2.01
N VAL A 139 -2.17 11.38 -2.70
CA VAL A 139 -2.06 11.75 -4.11
C VAL A 139 -1.42 13.14 -4.18
N GLY A 140 -0.19 13.20 -4.70
CA GLY A 140 0.57 14.43 -4.88
C GLY A 140 0.28 15.13 -6.20
N GLU A 141 0.28 14.39 -7.31
CA GLU A 141 -0.10 14.91 -8.63
C GLU A 141 -1.01 13.89 -9.32
N PHE A 142 -1.94 14.35 -10.14
CA PHE A 142 -2.78 13.48 -10.97
C PHE A 142 -3.12 14.15 -12.31
N GLU A 143 -2.73 13.55 -13.42
CA GLU A 143 -2.98 14.02 -14.79
C GLU A 143 -2.63 15.51 -14.97
N GLY A 144 -1.49 15.94 -14.40
CA GLY A 144 -1.01 17.32 -14.42
C GLY A 144 -1.67 18.27 -13.41
N PHE A 145 -2.59 17.77 -12.57
CA PHE A 145 -3.19 18.53 -11.48
C PHE A 145 -2.44 18.28 -10.17
N ASP A 146 -1.87 19.35 -9.60
CA ASP A 146 -1.16 19.31 -8.33
C ASP A 146 -2.14 19.24 -7.15
N PHE A 147 -2.04 18.15 -6.39
CA PHE A 147 -2.75 17.87 -5.16
C PHE A 147 -1.80 17.83 -3.93
N SER A 148 -0.55 18.21 -4.12
CA SER A 148 0.39 18.42 -3.02
C SER A 148 0.06 19.76 -2.37
N ALA A 149 -0.81 19.75 -1.36
CA ALA A 149 -1.08 20.95 -0.61
C ALA A 149 0.15 21.30 0.23
N ASP A 150 0.99 22.18 -0.32
CA ASP A 150 2.05 22.91 0.37
C ASP A 150 2.95 21.99 1.22
N VAL A 151 3.50 20.94 0.60
CA VAL A 151 4.60 20.16 1.18
C VAL A 151 5.89 20.98 1.05
N GLY A 152 5.95 22.10 1.77
CA GLY A 152 7.19 22.69 2.28
C GLY A 152 8.16 23.36 1.31
N ARG A 153 7.82 23.65 0.05
CA ARG A 153 8.75 24.39 -0.84
C ARG A 153 8.48 25.90 -0.96
N ASP A 154 7.22 26.34 -1.04
CA ASP A 154 6.89 27.76 -1.21
C ASP A 154 6.43 28.46 0.07
N TYR A 155 5.93 27.73 1.06
CA TYR A 155 5.54 28.29 2.37
C TYR A 155 6.66 29.15 3.01
N TRP A 156 7.92 28.69 2.97
CA TRP A 156 9.04 29.47 3.54
C TRP A 156 9.39 30.71 2.70
N ARG A 157 9.31 30.65 1.37
CA ARG A 157 9.58 31.82 0.51
C ARG A 157 8.56 32.94 0.73
N GLU A 158 7.30 32.59 0.96
CA GLU A 158 6.24 33.58 1.18
C GLU A 158 6.21 34.12 2.63
N VAL A 159 6.48 33.28 3.63
CA VAL A 159 6.57 33.70 5.04
C VAL A 159 7.75 34.65 5.27
N PHE A 160 8.93 34.40 4.69
CA PHE A 160 10.07 35.31 4.79
C PHE A 160 9.91 36.62 3.99
N ARG A 161 8.93 36.68 3.07
CA ARG A 161 8.59 37.90 2.32
C ARG A 161 7.45 38.71 2.97
N GLY A 162 7.03 38.35 4.18
CA GLY A 162 6.06 39.13 4.95
C GLY A 162 4.64 39.05 4.41
N ASN A 163 4.27 37.94 3.75
CA ASN A 163 2.91 37.71 3.27
C ASN A 163 2.23 36.59 4.08
N PRO A 164 1.72 36.88 5.31
CA PRO A 164 1.20 35.87 6.23
C PRO A 164 -0.19 35.32 5.85
N HIS A 165 -0.73 35.68 4.68
CA HIS A 165 -2.15 35.47 4.34
C HIS A 165 -2.48 34.26 3.47
N ARG A 166 -1.53 33.40 3.12
CA ARG A 166 -1.87 32.01 2.76
C ARG A 166 -1.87 31.14 4.01
N SER A 167 -2.73 31.52 4.96
CA SER A 167 -3.09 30.63 6.04
C SER A 167 -3.69 29.36 5.42
N GLY A 168 -3.29 28.20 5.94
CA GLY A 168 -3.81 26.90 5.56
C GLY A 168 -5.30 26.69 5.89
N THR A 169 -6.15 27.68 5.69
CA THR A 169 -7.60 27.58 5.69
C THR A 169 -8.17 27.74 4.29
N ASP A 170 -7.35 27.94 3.25
CA ASP A 170 -7.84 28.09 1.86
C ASP A 170 -7.54 26.88 0.95
N ALA A 171 -6.75 25.89 1.39
CA ALA A 171 -6.51 24.69 0.57
C ALA A 171 -7.81 23.89 0.29
N TRP A 172 -8.78 23.86 1.22
CA TRP A 172 -10.09 23.26 0.92
C TRP A 172 -10.92 24.12 -0.05
N ARG A 173 -10.59 25.40 -0.26
CA ARG A 173 -11.22 26.23 -1.30
C ARG A 173 -10.59 26.01 -2.68
N ASP A 174 -9.47 25.31 -2.79
CA ASP A 174 -8.91 24.94 -4.09
C ASP A 174 -9.67 23.77 -4.75
N TRP A 175 -10.53 23.03 -4.04
CA TRP A 175 -11.50 22.11 -4.66
C TRP A 175 -12.41 22.86 -5.66
N ASP A 176 -12.87 24.05 -5.25
CA ASP A 176 -13.69 24.96 -6.07
C ASP A 176 -12.91 25.56 -7.26
N ARG A 177 -11.59 25.37 -7.32
CA ARG A 177 -10.74 25.82 -8.43
C ARG A 177 -10.30 24.66 -9.32
N ALA A 178 -9.83 23.57 -8.74
CA ALA A 178 -9.29 22.42 -9.46
C ALA A 178 -10.41 21.65 -10.18
N PHE A 179 -11.49 21.29 -9.46
CA PHE A 179 -12.55 20.48 -10.04
C PHE A 179 -13.24 21.16 -11.22
N PRO A 180 -13.60 22.46 -11.19
CA PRO A 180 -14.21 23.11 -12.35
C PRO A 180 -13.32 23.12 -13.59
N THR A 181 -12.00 23.06 -13.45
CA THR A 181 -11.05 23.05 -14.58
C THR A 181 -10.76 21.66 -15.14
N MET A 182 -11.01 20.59 -14.39
CA MET A 182 -10.91 19.21 -14.90
C MET A 182 -12.07 18.90 -15.84
N ASP A 183 -11.80 18.31 -16.99
CA ASP A 183 -12.89 17.78 -17.82
C ASP A 183 -13.60 16.60 -17.12
N CYS A 184 -14.78 16.23 -17.61
CA CYS A 184 -15.56 15.15 -17.01
C CYS A 184 -14.87 13.78 -17.08
N SER A 185 -13.98 13.57 -18.05
CA SER A 185 -13.24 12.31 -18.19
C SER A 185 -12.20 12.16 -17.09
N THR A 186 -11.39 13.20 -16.91
CA THR A 186 -10.34 13.33 -15.89
C THR A 186 -10.94 13.24 -14.50
N LEU A 187 -12.06 13.94 -14.25
CA LEU A 187 -12.74 13.88 -12.96
C LEU A 187 -13.26 12.46 -12.64
N ARG A 188 -13.74 11.72 -13.66
CA ARG A 188 -14.18 10.32 -13.48
C ARG A 188 -13.01 9.38 -13.21
N LYS A 189 -11.87 9.58 -13.88
CA LYS A 189 -10.64 8.81 -13.59
C LYS A 189 -10.18 9.06 -12.14
N LEU A 190 -10.16 10.32 -11.70
CA LEU A 190 -9.80 10.67 -10.32
C LEU A 190 -10.74 10.01 -9.32
N TYR A 191 -12.05 10.04 -9.58
CA TYR A 191 -13.03 9.34 -8.76
C TYR A 191 -12.75 7.84 -8.68
N ALA A 192 -12.54 7.18 -9.82
CA ALA A 192 -12.25 5.76 -9.86
C ALA A 192 -10.93 5.42 -9.12
N LEU A 193 -9.89 6.25 -9.27
CA LEU A 193 -8.64 6.12 -8.54
C LEU A 193 -8.87 6.21 -7.03
N VAL A 194 -9.55 7.26 -6.57
CA VAL A 194 -9.80 7.50 -5.14
C VAL A 194 -10.64 6.37 -4.52
N VAL A 195 -11.64 5.86 -5.24
CA VAL A 195 -12.42 4.69 -4.80
C VAL A 195 -11.54 3.45 -4.69
N MET A 196 -10.68 3.19 -5.69
CA MET A 196 -9.73 2.08 -5.66
C MET A 196 -8.77 2.19 -4.48
N LEU A 197 -8.12 3.34 -4.30
CA LEU A 197 -7.18 3.57 -3.20
C LEU A 197 -7.86 3.52 -1.83
N SER A 198 -9.12 3.98 -1.70
CA SER A 198 -9.87 3.87 -0.44
C SER A 198 -10.13 2.42 -0.03
N HIS A 199 -10.22 1.51 -1.02
CA HIS A 199 -10.43 0.10 -0.79
C HIS A 199 -9.10 -0.63 -0.50
N ASP A 200 -8.05 -0.30 -1.25
CA ASP A 200 -6.78 -1.03 -1.19
C ASP A 200 -5.85 -0.50 -0.11
N LEU A 201 -5.80 0.81 0.11
CA LEU A 201 -4.89 1.45 1.06
C LEU A 201 -5.57 1.62 2.43
N THR A 202 -5.76 0.48 3.09
CA THR A 202 -6.26 0.41 4.47
C THR A 202 -5.17 -0.07 5.42
N PRO A 203 -5.28 0.20 6.74
CA PRO A 203 -4.36 -0.36 7.73
C PRO A 203 -4.32 -1.89 7.71
N GLU A 204 -5.45 -2.52 7.44
CA GLU A 204 -5.59 -3.98 7.36
C GLU A 204 -4.82 -4.54 6.15
N THR A 205 -5.02 -3.98 4.95
CA THR A 205 -4.28 -4.39 3.76
C THR A 205 -2.79 -4.13 3.92
N ALA A 206 -2.40 -2.94 4.42
CA ALA A 206 -1.00 -2.61 4.65
C ALA A 206 -0.33 -3.58 5.65
N THR A 207 -1.05 -3.97 6.70
CA THR A 207 -0.56 -4.97 7.66
C THR A 207 -0.40 -6.35 7.01
N ALA A 208 -1.35 -6.76 6.19
CA ALA A 208 -1.28 -8.04 5.46
C ALA A 208 -0.09 -8.06 4.47
N GLU A 209 0.15 -6.96 3.75
CA GLU A 209 1.30 -6.83 2.84
C GLU A 209 2.64 -6.88 3.60
N VAL A 210 2.74 -6.19 4.74
CA VAL A 210 3.94 -6.25 5.61
C VAL A 210 4.18 -7.69 6.08
N GLU A 211 3.14 -8.39 6.54
CA GLU A 211 3.25 -9.80 6.95
C GLU A 211 3.67 -10.70 5.78
N HIS A 212 3.09 -10.49 4.60
CA HIS A 212 3.38 -11.24 3.38
C HIS A 212 4.85 -11.08 2.96
N HIS A 213 5.33 -9.85 2.85
CA HIS A 213 6.70 -9.57 2.46
C HIS A 213 7.71 -9.99 3.53
N ALA A 214 7.39 -9.81 4.82
CA ALA A 214 8.23 -10.31 5.90
C ALA A 214 8.35 -11.85 5.86
N ALA A 215 7.24 -12.56 5.63
CA ALA A 215 7.22 -14.01 5.49
C ALA A 215 8.06 -14.46 4.28
N PHE A 216 7.88 -13.81 3.13
CA PHE A 216 8.67 -14.12 1.94
C PHE A 216 10.17 -13.91 2.17
N ARG A 217 10.58 -12.75 2.71
CA ARG A 217 11.98 -12.43 3.01
C ARG A 217 12.60 -13.38 4.03
N PHE A 218 11.81 -13.78 5.02
CA PHE A 218 12.24 -14.76 6.00
C PHE A 218 12.50 -16.12 5.35
N ILE A 219 11.53 -16.67 4.62
CA ILE A 219 11.61 -18.03 4.08
C ILE A 219 12.56 -18.14 2.88
N GLU A 220 12.46 -17.21 1.93
CA GLU A 220 13.27 -17.21 0.71
C GLU A 220 14.61 -16.49 0.86
N GLY A 221 14.80 -15.72 1.94
CA GLY A 221 16.04 -15.04 2.25
C GLY A 221 16.78 -15.68 3.41
N ALA A 222 16.26 -15.48 4.64
CA ALA A 222 16.96 -15.89 5.86
C ALA A 222 17.08 -17.42 6.02
N CYS A 223 16.12 -18.18 5.50
CA CYS A 223 16.11 -19.64 5.52
C CYS A 223 16.61 -20.28 4.21
N ALA A 224 17.15 -19.50 3.27
CA ALA A 224 17.57 -20.01 1.96
C ALA A 224 18.69 -21.07 2.04
N ASP A 225 19.47 -21.08 3.12
CA ASP A 225 20.53 -22.03 3.40
C ASP A 225 20.03 -23.35 4.03
N ILE A 226 18.79 -23.40 4.52
CA ILE A 226 18.21 -24.59 5.11
C ILE A 226 17.73 -25.53 3.99
N PRO A 227 18.26 -26.75 3.88
CA PRO A 227 17.86 -27.66 2.81
C PRO A 227 16.37 -28.02 2.86
N ARG A 228 15.65 -27.76 1.76
CA ARG A 228 14.24 -28.12 1.58
C ARG A 228 14.14 -29.59 1.19
N TYR A 229 14.15 -30.49 2.16
CA TYR A 229 13.95 -31.91 1.90
C TYR A 229 12.46 -32.20 1.75
N ASP A 230 12.01 -32.52 0.53
CA ASP A 230 10.74 -33.18 0.35
C ASP A 230 10.79 -34.56 1.00
N SER A 231 9.72 -34.90 1.71
CA SER A 231 9.55 -36.16 2.44
C SER A 231 9.83 -37.43 1.60
N ILE A 232 9.86 -37.31 0.27
CA ILE A 232 10.19 -38.37 -0.70
C ILE A 232 11.67 -38.78 -0.65
N GLN A 233 12.62 -37.89 -0.33
CA GLN A 233 14.05 -38.25 -0.33
C GLN A 233 14.46 -39.14 0.85
N ARG A 234 13.66 -39.24 1.91
CA ARG A 234 13.91 -40.18 3.03
C ARG A 234 13.50 -41.62 2.73
N LEU A 235 12.78 -41.87 1.63
CA LEU A 235 12.28 -43.20 1.28
C LEU A 235 13.12 -43.94 0.23
N LEU A 236 14.17 -43.33 -0.31
CA LEU A 236 15.12 -44.06 -1.15
C LEU A 236 16.17 -44.73 -0.26
N PRO A 237 16.23 -46.07 -0.20
CA PRO A 237 17.34 -46.73 0.47
C PRO A 237 18.62 -46.34 -0.25
N LEU A 238 19.65 -45.95 0.50
CA LEU A 238 21.01 -45.77 0.03
C LEU A 238 21.45 -47.06 -0.67
N ALA A 239 21.35 -47.09 -1.99
CA ALA A 239 21.88 -48.16 -2.80
C ALA A 239 23.41 -48.05 -2.75
N GLY A 240 24.01 -48.94 -1.95
CA GLY A 240 25.43 -49.28 -2.05
C GLY A 240 25.70 -50.22 -3.22
#